data_AF-A0A8J3ZI44-F1
#
_entry.id   AF-A0A8J3ZI44-F1
#
_cell.length_a   1.000
_cell.length_b   1.000
_cell.length_c   1.000
_cell.angle_alpha   90.00
_cell.angle_beta   90.00
_cell.angle_gamma   90.00
#
_symmetry.space_group_name_H-M   'P 1'
#
loop_
_entity.id
_entity.type
_entity.pdbx_description
1 polymer ?
#
loop_
_entity_poly.entity_id
_entity_poly.type
_entity_poly.pdbx_seq_one_letter_code
_entity_poly.pdbx_strand_id
1 'polypeptide(L)'
;MAGHELIDDYLAELARRLPADAVDELADGLLETWHHRRAAGLPPRDAAQAAIEEFGTADQVVRAFVTHAPGRRTARWLLATGPLVGMLWGIGLVAAQVWTWPVPAEVVAAYAATLAAVVSLLAIAATATGSLRRTQLGAVGGSGLVLLDLTMLATVLLAAPGPAWPMLAAIPASLIRVGLTARTLPVILG
;
A
#
# COMPACT_ATOMS: atom_id res chain seq x y z
N MET A 1 16.93 36.71 6.11
CA MET A 1 15.87 35.92 5.45
C MET A 1 16.41 34.72 4.68
N ALA A 2 17.64 34.77 4.13
CA ALA A 2 18.27 33.66 3.39
C ALA A 2 18.34 32.26 4.07
N GLY A 3 18.14 32.14 5.39
CA GLY A 3 18.07 30.84 6.08
C GLY A 3 16.70 30.16 5.93
N HIS A 4 15.62 30.93 5.80
CA HIS A 4 14.30 30.39 5.48
C HIS A 4 14.23 29.92 4.03
N GLU A 5 14.76 30.70 3.09
CA GLU A 5 14.78 30.33 1.67
C GLU A 5 15.46 28.97 1.42
N LEU A 6 16.56 28.67 2.12
CA LEU A 6 17.23 27.37 2.04
C LEU A 6 16.38 26.19 2.53
N ILE A 7 15.61 26.41 3.61
CA ILE A 7 14.69 25.42 4.16
C ILE A 7 13.49 25.24 3.22
N ASP A 8 12.94 26.34 2.71
CA ASP A 8 11.80 26.33 1.78
C ASP A 8 12.14 25.60 0.47
N ASP A 9 13.34 25.84 -0.09
CA ASP A 9 13.82 25.14 -1.29
C ASP A 9 13.99 23.64 -1.05
N TYR A 10 14.52 23.27 0.12
CA TYR A 10 14.68 21.88 0.53
C TYR A 10 13.32 21.17 0.69
N LEU A 11 12.37 21.81 1.36
CA LEU A 11 11.01 21.30 1.52
C LEU A 11 10.26 21.25 0.19
N ALA A 12 10.48 22.19 -0.72
CA ALA A 12 9.89 22.16 -2.06
C ALA A 12 10.40 20.99 -2.92
N GLU A 13 11.67 20.59 -2.77
CA GLU A 13 12.21 19.37 -3.38
C GLU A 13 11.57 18.11 -2.76
N LEU A 14 11.40 18.07 -1.44
CA LEU A 14 10.71 16.97 -0.77
C LEU A 14 9.23 16.88 -1.15
N ALA A 15 8.52 18.01 -1.24
CA ALA A 15 7.10 18.10 -1.61
C ALA A 15 6.81 17.57 -3.01
N ARG A 16 7.79 17.62 -3.92
CA ARG A 16 7.67 17.02 -5.25
C ARG A 16 7.72 15.48 -5.21
N ARG A 17 8.15 14.89 -4.11
CA ARG A 17 8.54 13.47 -4.01
C ARG A 17 7.88 12.73 -2.84
N LEU A 18 7.32 13.44 -1.86
CA LEU A 18 6.71 12.93 -0.65
C LEU A 18 5.23 13.39 -0.51
N PRO A 19 4.41 12.71 0.31
CA PRO A 19 3.06 13.14 0.65
C PRO A 19 3.09 14.46 1.45
N ALA A 20 2.01 15.24 1.39
CA ALA A 20 1.94 16.55 2.03
C ALA A 20 2.08 16.45 3.57
N ASP A 21 1.40 15.48 4.18
CA ASP A 21 1.47 15.14 5.60
C ASP A 21 2.90 14.82 6.08
N ALA A 22 3.64 14.01 5.34
CA ALA A 22 5.02 13.71 5.67
C ALA A 22 5.94 14.92 5.50
N VAL A 23 5.66 15.79 4.52
CA VAL A 23 6.43 17.02 4.31
C VAL A 23 6.16 18.01 5.42
N ASP A 24 4.91 18.12 5.89
CA ASP A 24 4.52 18.97 7.01
C ASP A 24 5.22 18.52 8.30
N GLU A 25 5.25 17.21 8.60
CA GLU A 25 5.96 16.68 9.76
C GLU A 25 7.49 16.90 9.66
N LEU A 26 8.06 16.72 8.46
CA LEU A 26 9.48 17.03 8.21
C LEU A 26 9.77 18.53 8.32
N ALA A 27 8.84 19.40 7.90
CA ALA A 27 8.96 20.84 8.01
C ALA A 27 8.99 21.28 9.47
N ASP A 28 8.09 20.73 10.29
CA ASP A 28 8.03 21.02 11.73
C ASP A 28 9.34 20.62 12.43
N GLY A 29 9.84 19.40 12.20
CA GLY A 29 11.08 18.93 12.81
C GLY A 29 12.33 19.70 12.33
N LEU A 30 12.36 20.10 11.06
CA LEU A 30 13.45 20.90 10.48
C LEU A 30 13.44 22.33 11.05
N LEU A 31 12.25 22.93 11.22
CA LEU A 31 12.08 24.23 11.86
C LEU A 31 12.48 24.20 13.33
N GLU A 32 12.11 23.15 14.07
CA GLU A 32 12.50 22.98 15.47
C GLU A 32 14.04 22.89 15.61
N THR A 33 14.68 22.10 14.75
CA THR A 33 16.15 21.97 14.72
C THR A 33 16.80 23.31 14.37
N TRP A 34 16.28 24.03 13.38
CA TRP A 34 16.76 25.36 13.04
C TRP A 34 16.64 26.34 14.21
N HIS A 35 15.48 26.38 14.89
CA HIS A 35 15.28 27.22 16.08
C HIS A 35 16.24 26.88 17.21
N HIS A 36 16.50 25.59 17.44
CA HIS A 36 17.47 25.14 18.44
C HIS A 36 18.89 25.63 18.11
N ARG A 37 19.32 25.50 16.85
CA ARG A 37 20.63 25.98 16.38
C ARG A 37 20.75 27.51 16.46
N ARG A 38 19.66 28.23 16.17
CA ARG A 38 19.58 29.69 16.35
C ARG A 38 19.72 30.10 17.81
N ALA A 39 19.07 29.38 18.72
CA ALA A 39 19.18 29.61 20.16
C ALA A 39 20.61 29.33 20.68
N ALA A 40 21.33 28.39 20.06
CA ALA A 40 22.73 28.12 20.32
C ALA A 40 23.71 29.18 19.75
N GLY A 41 23.19 30.24 19.10
CA GLY A 41 23.99 31.38 18.63
C GLY A 41 24.44 31.30 17.17
N LEU A 42 24.03 30.28 16.41
CA LEU A 42 24.40 30.16 14.99
C LEU A 42 23.72 31.24 14.13
N PRO A 43 24.43 31.82 13.14
CA PRO A 43 23.84 32.68 12.13
C PRO A 43 22.72 31.97 11.36
N PRO A 44 21.72 32.69 10.82
CA PRO A 44 20.52 32.07 10.23
C PRO A 44 20.78 31.08 9.09
N ARG A 45 21.77 31.37 8.24
CA ARG A 45 22.14 30.53 7.10
C ARG A 45 22.87 29.27 7.57
N ASP A 46 23.81 29.42 8.50
CA ASP A 46 24.59 28.31 9.04
C ASP A 46 23.71 27.38 9.88
N ALA A 47 22.75 27.94 10.63
CA ALA A 47 21.75 27.16 11.36
C ALA A 47 20.86 26.34 10.40
N ALA A 48 20.47 26.90 9.26
CA ALA A 48 19.66 26.19 8.26
C ALA A 48 20.45 25.07 7.60
N GLN A 49 21.70 25.35 7.23
CA GLN A 49 22.58 24.34 6.64
C GLN A 49 22.88 23.21 7.63
N ALA A 50 23.17 23.53 8.89
CA ALA A 50 23.37 22.53 9.93
C ALA A 50 22.12 21.67 10.17
N ALA A 51 20.92 22.28 10.15
CA ALA A 51 19.66 21.55 10.28
C ALA A 51 19.43 20.59 9.09
N ILE A 52 19.70 21.04 7.86
CA ILE A 52 19.59 20.19 6.65
C ILE A 52 20.63 19.07 6.68
N GLU A 53 21.88 19.35 7.07
CA GLU A 53 22.93 18.33 7.19
C GLU A 53 22.58 17.26 8.23
N GLU A 54 21.94 17.66 9.34
CA GLU A 54 21.45 16.77 10.39
C GLU A 54 20.26 15.91 9.92
N PHE A 55 19.32 16.49 9.17
CA PHE A 55 18.20 15.76 8.56
C PHE A 55 18.64 14.84 7.41
N GLY A 56 19.76 15.17 6.76
CA GLY A 56 20.26 14.47 5.59
C GLY A 56 19.76 15.05 4.28
N THR A 57 20.26 14.49 3.17
CA THR A 57 19.88 14.95 1.82
C THR A 57 18.46 14.50 1.47
N ALA A 58 17.80 15.22 0.56
CA ALA A 58 16.44 14.87 0.11
C ALA A 58 16.36 13.42 -0.41
N ASP A 59 17.41 12.95 -1.08
CA ASP A 59 17.51 11.56 -1.55
C ASP A 59 17.61 10.54 -0.41
N GLN A 60 18.31 10.87 0.68
CA GLN A 60 18.41 9.99 1.85
C GLN A 60 17.06 9.92 2.58
N VAL A 61 16.39 11.06 2.78
CA VAL A 61 15.08 11.13 3.43
C VAL A 61 14.04 10.35 2.62
N VAL A 62 13.96 10.60 1.30
CA VAL A 62 13.03 9.87 0.42
C VAL A 62 13.33 8.38 0.42
N ARG A 63 14.61 7.98 0.40
CA ARG A 63 15.00 6.57 0.45
C ARG A 63 14.63 5.91 1.77
N ALA A 64 14.81 6.59 2.90
CA ALA A 64 14.44 6.09 4.22
C ALA A 64 12.91 5.90 4.30
N PHE A 65 12.15 6.91 3.87
CA PHE A 65 10.69 6.88 3.83
C PHE A 65 10.18 5.72 2.95
N VAL A 66 10.74 5.55 1.74
CA VAL A 66 10.38 4.44 0.85
C VAL A 66 10.79 3.07 1.41
N THR A 67 11.93 2.98 2.09
CA THR A 67 12.41 1.72 2.68
C THR A 67 11.51 1.28 3.83
N HIS A 68 10.98 2.25 4.60
CA HIS A 68 10.09 1.99 5.72
C HIS A 68 8.60 1.98 5.31
N ALA A 69 8.28 2.29 4.05
CA ALA A 69 6.92 2.27 3.54
C ALA A 69 6.31 0.84 3.67
N PRO A 70 5.29 0.65 4.51
CA PRO A 70 4.73 -0.68 4.82
C PRO A 70 4.13 -1.39 3.60
N GLY A 71 3.77 -0.66 2.54
CA GLY A 71 3.11 -1.18 1.35
C GLY A 71 3.89 -2.27 0.59
N ARG A 72 5.22 -2.24 0.57
CA ARG A 72 6.03 -3.22 -0.19
C ARG A 72 6.04 -4.61 0.46
N ARG A 73 6.08 -4.65 1.79
CA ARG A 73 6.04 -5.91 2.56
C ARG A 73 4.66 -6.56 2.44
N THR A 74 3.60 -5.76 2.55
CA THR A 74 2.21 -6.21 2.35
C THR A 74 2.00 -6.74 0.94
N ALA A 75 2.43 -6.01 -0.11
CA ALA A 75 2.27 -6.47 -1.50
C ALA A 75 2.96 -7.82 -1.77
N ARG A 76 4.18 -8.03 -1.27
CA ARG A 76 4.88 -9.33 -1.39
C ARG A 76 4.15 -10.45 -0.66
N TRP A 77 3.66 -10.17 0.54
CA TRP A 77 2.94 -11.16 1.34
C TRP A 77 1.61 -11.56 0.66
N LEU A 78 0.89 -10.59 0.10
CA LEU A 78 -0.33 -10.84 -0.67
C LEU A 78 -0.07 -11.65 -1.94
N LEU A 79 1.02 -11.35 -2.67
CA LEU A 79 1.41 -12.16 -3.84
C LEU A 79 1.83 -13.59 -3.45
N ALA A 80 2.54 -13.76 -2.33
CA ALA A 80 2.98 -15.07 -1.88
C ALA A 80 1.81 -15.95 -1.40
N THR A 81 0.81 -15.34 -0.74
CA THR A 81 -0.37 -16.05 -0.22
C THR A 81 -1.49 -16.21 -1.25
N GLY A 82 -1.48 -15.39 -2.30
CA GLY A 82 -2.45 -15.41 -3.41
C GLY A 82 -2.68 -16.80 -4.01
N PRO A 83 -1.62 -17.53 -4.44
CA PRO A 83 -1.75 -18.86 -5.01
C PRO A 83 -2.38 -19.90 -4.07
N LEU A 84 -2.07 -19.84 -2.77
CA LEU A 84 -2.64 -20.77 -1.78
C LEU A 84 -4.15 -20.56 -1.66
N VAL A 85 -4.59 -19.30 -1.52
CA VAL A 85 -6.02 -18.98 -1.43
C VAL A 85 -6.73 -19.28 -2.75
N GLY A 86 -6.09 -19.00 -3.89
CA GLY A 86 -6.61 -19.34 -5.22
C GLY A 86 -6.78 -20.85 -5.40
N MET A 87 -5.85 -21.66 -4.89
CA MET A 87 -5.95 -23.12 -4.93
C MET A 87 -7.10 -23.63 -4.05
N LEU A 88 -7.26 -23.08 -2.84
CA LEU A 88 -8.40 -23.42 -1.96
C LEU A 88 -9.74 -23.10 -2.61
N TRP A 89 -9.86 -21.91 -3.24
CA TRP A 89 -11.05 -21.56 -4.02
C TRP A 89 -11.24 -22.47 -5.22
N GLY A 90 -10.19 -22.75 -5.99
CA GLY A 90 -10.27 -23.62 -7.18
C GLY A 90 -10.78 -25.01 -6.84
N ILE A 91 -10.24 -25.65 -5.80
CA ILE A 91 -10.70 -26.96 -5.32
C ILE A 91 -12.15 -26.89 -4.86
N GLY A 92 -12.52 -25.86 -4.08
CA GLY A 92 -13.88 -25.68 -3.59
C GLY A 92 -14.91 -25.47 -4.71
N LEU A 93 -14.58 -24.66 -5.71
CA LEU A 93 -15.47 -24.38 -6.85
C LEU A 93 -15.64 -25.59 -7.77
N VAL A 94 -14.56 -26.35 -8.00
CA VAL A 94 -14.64 -27.59 -8.77
C VAL A 94 -15.49 -28.62 -8.04
N ALA A 95 -15.30 -28.77 -6.72
CA ALA A 95 -16.11 -29.67 -5.89
C ALA A 95 -17.59 -29.23 -5.85
N ALA A 96 -17.86 -27.93 -5.84
CA ALA A 96 -19.20 -27.36 -5.88
C ALA A 96 -19.79 -27.26 -7.30
N GLN A 97 -19.10 -27.77 -8.32
CA GLN A 97 -19.50 -27.75 -9.72
C GLN A 97 -19.94 -26.36 -10.19
N VAL A 98 -19.11 -25.35 -9.97
CA VAL A 98 -19.45 -23.93 -10.24
C VAL A 98 -19.98 -23.66 -11.66
N TRP A 99 -19.64 -24.49 -12.64
CA TRP A 99 -20.15 -24.41 -14.02
C TRP A 99 -21.67 -24.69 -14.14
N THR A 100 -22.32 -25.17 -13.08
CA THR A 100 -23.77 -25.37 -13.01
C THR A 100 -24.51 -24.16 -12.42
N TRP A 101 -23.77 -23.18 -11.88
CA TRP A 101 -24.36 -22.04 -11.20
C TRP A 101 -24.91 -21.03 -12.21
N PRO A 102 -25.97 -20.27 -11.86
CA PRO A 102 -26.58 -19.27 -12.73
C PRO A 102 -25.76 -17.97 -12.76
N VAL A 103 -24.45 -18.06 -13.00
CA VAL A 103 -23.54 -16.90 -13.08
C VAL A 103 -23.25 -16.59 -14.55
N PRO A 104 -23.54 -15.37 -15.04
CA PRO A 104 -23.27 -14.99 -16.42
C PRO A 104 -21.78 -15.04 -16.75
N ALA A 105 -21.44 -15.43 -17.98
CA ALA A 105 -20.06 -15.51 -18.44
C ALA A 105 -19.34 -14.15 -18.42
N GLU A 106 -20.06 -13.04 -18.61
CA GLU A 106 -19.47 -11.70 -18.53
C GLU A 106 -18.95 -11.37 -17.14
N VAL A 107 -19.66 -11.81 -16.09
CA VAL A 107 -19.27 -11.61 -14.69
C VAL A 107 -17.99 -12.39 -14.38
N VAL A 108 -17.90 -13.64 -14.85
CA VAL A 108 -16.69 -14.47 -14.69
C VAL A 108 -15.49 -13.83 -15.40
N ALA A 109 -15.68 -13.37 -16.64
CA ALA A 109 -14.63 -12.71 -17.41
C ALA A 109 -14.18 -11.40 -16.76
N ALA A 110 -15.12 -10.57 -16.30
CA ALA A 110 -14.82 -9.34 -15.57
C ALA A 110 -14.03 -9.62 -14.29
N TYR A 111 -14.46 -10.59 -13.49
CA TYR A 111 -13.75 -11.01 -12.28
C TYR A 111 -12.30 -11.45 -12.58
N ALA A 112 -12.11 -12.29 -13.61
CA ALA A 112 -10.79 -12.75 -14.02
C ALA A 112 -9.89 -11.59 -14.49
N ALA A 113 -10.43 -10.65 -15.27
CA ALA A 113 -9.71 -9.46 -15.71
C ALA A 113 -9.32 -8.55 -14.55
N THR A 114 -10.24 -8.32 -13.60
CA THR A 114 -9.97 -7.53 -12.39
C THR A 114 -8.90 -8.20 -11.53
N LEU A 115 -8.96 -9.53 -11.35
CA LEU A 115 -7.94 -10.28 -10.63
C LEU A 115 -6.56 -10.14 -11.28
N ALA A 116 -6.48 -10.28 -12.61
CA ALA A 116 -5.22 -10.09 -13.34
C ALA A 116 -4.66 -8.68 -13.15
N ALA A 117 -5.50 -7.64 -13.27
CA ALA A 117 -5.09 -6.26 -13.03
C ALA A 117 -4.59 -6.04 -11.60
N VAL A 118 -5.28 -6.57 -10.59
CA VAL A 118 -4.86 -6.51 -9.18
C VAL A 118 -3.51 -7.19 -8.97
N VAL A 119 -3.31 -8.38 -9.52
CA VAL A 119 -2.03 -9.10 -9.43
C VAL A 119 -0.90 -8.32 -10.10
N SER A 120 -1.14 -7.72 -11.28
CA SER A 120 -0.17 -6.87 -11.95
C SER A 120 0.19 -5.64 -11.11
N LEU A 121 -0.79 -4.96 -10.51
CA LEU A 121 -0.57 -3.82 -9.63
C LEU A 121 0.27 -4.20 -8.40
N LEU A 122 -0.05 -5.32 -7.77
CA LEU A 122 0.71 -5.84 -6.63
C LEU A 122 2.14 -6.23 -7.04
N ALA A 123 2.35 -6.83 -8.20
CA ALA A 123 3.67 -7.18 -8.72
C ALA A 123 4.53 -5.94 -9.01
N ILE A 124 3.94 -4.89 -9.58
CA ILE A 124 4.59 -3.59 -9.78
C ILE A 124 4.97 -2.96 -8.43
N ALA A 125 4.06 -3.00 -7.44
CA ALA A 125 4.32 -2.48 -6.11
C ALA A 125 5.42 -3.27 -5.37
N ALA A 126 5.47 -4.59 -5.52
CA ALA A 126 6.48 -5.45 -4.90
C ALA A 126 7.90 -5.25 -5.46
N THR A 127 8.00 -4.92 -6.75
CA THR A 127 9.27 -4.75 -7.48
C THR A 127 9.80 -3.31 -7.48
N ALA A 128 8.97 -2.32 -7.14
CA ALA A 128 9.38 -0.92 -7.10
C ALA A 128 10.44 -0.63 -6.02
N THR A 129 11.43 0.19 -6.36
CA THR A 129 12.57 0.56 -5.50
C THR A 129 12.69 2.07 -5.21
N GLY A 130 11.71 2.91 -5.56
CA GLY A 130 11.88 4.36 -5.34
C GLY A 130 10.73 5.30 -5.72
N SER A 131 9.48 4.84 -5.79
CA SER A 131 8.35 5.71 -6.21
C SER A 131 7.14 5.52 -5.30
N LEU A 132 6.75 6.57 -4.58
CA LEU A 132 5.53 6.60 -3.76
C LEU A 132 4.26 6.37 -4.57
N ARG A 133 4.23 6.86 -5.81
CA ARG A 133 3.14 6.58 -6.75
C ARG A 133 2.94 5.08 -6.95
N ARG A 134 4.00 4.27 -6.83
CA ARG A 134 3.93 2.80 -6.88
C ARG A 134 3.57 2.16 -5.54
N THR A 135 3.81 2.83 -4.40
CA THR A 135 3.26 2.44 -3.09
C THR A 135 1.73 2.61 -3.07
N GLN A 136 1.21 3.68 -3.65
CA GLN A 136 -0.24 3.88 -3.84
C GLN A 136 -0.87 2.78 -4.72
N LEU A 137 -0.17 2.29 -5.75
CA LEU A 137 -0.63 1.13 -6.52
C LEU A 137 -0.75 -0.14 -5.66
N GLY A 138 0.08 -0.27 -4.62
CA GLY A 138 -0.02 -1.36 -3.64
C GLY A 138 -1.29 -1.26 -2.79
N ALA A 139 -1.66 -0.05 -2.36
CA ALA A 139 -2.93 0.19 -1.65
C ALA A 139 -4.13 -0.10 -2.56
N VAL A 140 -4.13 0.40 -3.79
CA VAL A 140 -5.19 0.14 -4.79
C VAL A 140 -5.29 -1.36 -5.09
N GLY A 141 -4.15 -2.04 -5.29
CA GLY A 141 -4.12 -3.49 -5.50
C GLY A 141 -4.65 -4.26 -4.28
N GLY A 142 -4.28 -3.85 -3.07
CA GLY A 142 -4.79 -4.43 -1.82
C GLY A 142 -6.31 -4.28 -1.68
N SER A 143 -6.83 -3.06 -1.89
CA SER A 143 -8.27 -2.79 -1.88
C SER A 143 -9.02 -3.58 -2.96
N GLY A 144 -8.46 -3.68 -4.17
CA GLY A 144 -9.01 -4.50 -5.24
C GLY A 144 -9.08 -5.98 -4.87
N LEU A 145 -8.07 -6.51 -4.18
CA LEU A 145 -8.06 -7.90 -3.70
C LEU A 145 -9.14 -8.15 -2.64
N VAL A 146 -9.36 -7.19 -1.73
CA VAL A 146 -10.45 -7.27 -0.74
C VAL A 146 -11.82 -7.30 -1.43
N LEU A 147 -12.03 -6.44 -2.43
CA LEU A 147 -13.28 -6.39 -3.18
C LEU A 147 -13.54 -7.70 -3.93
N LEU A 148 -12.50 -8.30 -4.54
CA LEU A 148 -12.59 -9.60 -5.18
C LEU A 148 -12.97 -10.70 -4.18
N ASP A 149 -12.34 -10.73 -3.00
CA ASP A 149 -12.66 -11.71 -1.95
C ASP A 149 -14.11 -11.58 -1.47
N LEU A 150 -14.58 -10.36 -1.24
CA LEU A 150 -15.97 -10.11 -0.86
C LEU A 150 -16.95 -10.51 -1.95
N THR A 151 -16.62 -10.22 -3.22
CA THR A 151 -17.44 -10.62 -4.38
C THR A 151 -17.53 -12.14 -4.49
N MET A 152 -16.41 -12.83 -4.26
CA MET A 152 -16.35 -14.29 -4.28
C MET A 152 -17.21 -14.90 -3.15
N LEU A 153 -17.08 -14.37 -1.93
CA LEU A 153 -17.90 -14.79 -0.79
C LEU A 153 -19.38 -14.55 -1.03
N ALA A 154 -19.76 -13.39 -1.58
CA ALA A 154 -21.15 -13.07 -1.92
C ALA A 154 -21.70 -14.00 -3.00
N THR A 155 -20.90 -14.31 -4.03
CA THR A 155 -21.31 -15.23 -5.11
C THR A 155 -21.62 -16.61 -4.56
N VAL A 156 -20.75 -17.14 -3.69
CA VAL A 156 -20.97 -18.44 -3.05
C VAL A 156 -22.20 -18.42 -2.16
N LEU A 157 -22.40 -17.34 -1.38
CA LEU A 157 -23.55 -17.22 -0.49
C LEU A 157 -24.89 -17.17 -1.25
N LEU A 158 -24.91 -16.54 -2.42
CA LEU A 158 -26.14 -16.28 -3.19
C LEU A 158 -26.43 -17.35 -4.26
N ALA A 159 -25.39 -17.97 -4.84
CA ALA A 159 -25.54 -18.87 -5.98
C ALA A 159 -25.23 -20.33 -5.65
N ALA A 160 -24.57 -20.64 -4.53
CA ALA A 160 -24.27 -22.03 -4.20
C ALA A 160 -25.54 -22.76 -3.71
N PRO A 161 -25.86 -23.93 -4.27
CA PRO A 161 -26.96 -24.78 -3.77
C PRO A 161 -26.64 -25.40 -2.39
N GLY A 162 -25.40 -25.31 -1.93
CA GLY A 162 -24.93 -25.68 -0.60
C GLY A 162 -23.40 -25.58 -0.50
N PRO A 163 -22.83 -25.32 0.70
CA PRO A 163 -21.39 -25.18 0.85
C PRO A 163 -20.70 -26.55 0.71
N ALA A 164 -19.81 -26.67 -0.27
CA ALA A 164 -18.95 -27.85 -0.38
C ALA A 164 -17.93 -27.84 0.78
N TRP A 165 -17.61 -29.00 1.34
CA TRP A 165 -16.66 -29.12 2.45
C TRP A 165 -15.29 -28.42 2.21
N PRO A 166 -14.72 -28.31 0.99
CA PRO A 166 -13.45 -27.60 0.79
C PRO A 166 -13.61 -26.07 0.89
N MET A 167 -14.82 -25.54 0.69
CA MET A 167 -15.09 -24.09 0.84
C MET A 167 -14.96 -23.63 2.29
N LEU A 168 -15.09 -24.53 3.26
CA LEU A 168 -14.90 -24.24 4.68
C LEU A 168 -13.47 -23.80 5.02
N ALA A 169 -12.47 -24.13 4.17
CA ALA A 169 -11.11 -23.64 4.32
C ALA A 169 -10.85 -22.34 3.52
N ALA A 170 -11.49 -22.17 2.36
CA ALA A 170 -11.33 -21.00 1.51
C ALA A 170 -11.94 -19.72 2.12
N ILE A 171 -13.10 -19.85 2.78
CA ILE A 171 -13.81 -18.75 3.44
C ILE A 171 -12.95 -18.11 4.56
N PRO A 172 -12.48 -18.84 5.58
CA PRO A 172 -11.66 -18.25 6.64
C PRO A 172 -10.32 -17.73 6.12
N ALA A 173 -9.69 -18.40 5.14
CA ALA A 173 -8.47 -17.90 4.51
C ALA A 173 -8.69 -16.53 3.85
N SER A 174 -9.82 -16.35 3.15
CA SER A 174 -10.20 -15.06 2.55
C SER A 174 -10.52 -14.01 3.61
N LEU A 175 -11.24 -14.37 4.68
CA LEU A 175 -11.54 -13.45 5.78
C LEU A 175 -10.28 -12.98 6.53
N ILE A 176 -9.33 -13.88 6.79
CA ILE A 176 -8.03 -13.54 7.38
C ILE A 176 -7.28 -12.56 6.47
N ARG A 177 -7.24 -12.85 5.16
CA ARG A 177 -6.58 -11.98 4.18
C ARG A 177 -7.23 -10.60 4.12
N VAL A 178 -8.57 -10.53 4.11
CA VAL A 178 -9.32 -9.26 4.15
C VAL A 178 -9.00 -8.49 5.43
N GLY A 179 -9.06 -9.14 6.61
CA GLY A 179 -8.77 -8.49 7.88
C GLY A 179 -7.34 -7.96 7.99
N LEU A 180 -6.35 -8.72 7.52
CA LEU A 180 -4.95 -8.30 7.51
C LEU A 180 -4.70 -7.16 6.51
N THR A 181 -5.32 -7.21 5.34
CA THR A 181 -5.20 -6.14 4.32
C THR A 181 -5.91 -4.87 4.79
N ALA A 182 -7.10 -4.99 5.38
CA ALA A 182 -7.84 -3.86 5.93
C ALA A 182 -7.12 -3.17 7.09
N ARG A 183 -6.36 -3.91 7.92
CA ARG A 183 -5.55 -3.33 9.00
C ARG A 183 -4.31 -2.58 8.51
N THR A 184 -3.82 -2.91 7.32
CA THR A 184 -2.60 -2.31 6.75
C THR A 184 -2.89 -1.13 5.82
N LEU A 185 -4.12 -1.01 5.31
CA LEU A 185 -4.58 0.13 4.50
C LEU A 185 -4.63 1.48 5.24
N PRO A 186 -5.13 1.61 6.50
CA PRO A 186 -5.16 2.90 7.19
C PRO A 186 -3.77 3.43 7.55
N VAL A 187 -2.75 2.56 7.64
CA VAL A 187 -1.34 2.96 7.85
C VAL A 187 -0.69 3.51 6.56
N ILE A 188 -1.37 3.43 5.41
CA ILE A 188 -0.86 3.89 4.11
C ILE A 188 -1.56 5.19 3.66
N LEU A 189 -2.70 5.55 4.26
CA LEU A 189 -3.56 6.68 3.87
C LEU A 189 -3.69 7.77 4.95
N GLY A 190 -3.10 7.57 6.12
CA GLY A 190 -2.95 8.57 7.17
C GLY A 190 -1.51 8.61 7.62
#